data_AF-A0A2H0WCY5-F1
#
_entry.id   AF-A0A2H0WCY5-F1
#
_cell.length_a   1.000
_cell.length_b   1.000
_cell.length_c   1.000
_cell.angle_alpha   90.00
_cell.angle_beta   90.00
_cell.angle_gamma   90.00
#
_symmetry.space_group_name_H-M   'P 1'
#
loop_
_entity.id
_entity.type
_entity.pdbx_description
1 polymer ?
#
loop_
_entity_poly.entity_id
_entity_poly.type
_entity_poly.pdbx_seq_one_letter_code
_entity_poly.pdbx_strand_id
1 'polypeptide(L)'
;MNIKNWDVGDIFFLCLKLLGVILCVGVFAHFKAVRLPRIEMILPEVLEEPLQQNTTKAPFLAFVEGQRYRITPKAEYRLRGLVVATHDSAFMDITHAAAKDFINTHDICVLWGDNATSPYLRDMKFTHGDWTCYFQTQSQEAWKSFSKSKISNNHLLPSNAEIEKVIASARIGDQIELAGSLVDYTMPEGGVRKTSLSRDDVENGACEIIYVTQAKILSRGSPFWYGVRTACQVAAAMVIAGLLFSVFILPKFSHESPK
;
A
#
# COMPACT_ATOMS: atom_id res chain seq x y z
N MET A 1 -38.99 -19.69 -9.25
CA MET A 1 -38.00 -20.66 -9.77
C MET A 1 -38.12 -21.94 -8.94
N ASN A 2 -38.46 -23.07 -9.55
CA ASN A 2 -38.70 -24.33 -8.84
C ASN A 2 -37.37 -25.09 -8.69
N ILE A 3 -36.71 -24.94 -7.54
CA ILE A 3 -35.35 -25.46 -7.25
C ILE A 3 -35.31 -27.00 -7.19
N LYS A 4 -36.48 -27.67 -7.22
CA LYS A 4 -36.62 -29.12 -7.01
C LYS A 4 -36.00 -30.03 -8.10
N ASN A 5 -35.60 -29.50 -9.27
CA ASN A 5 -35.15 -30.31 -10.42
C ASN A 5 -33.72 -29.99 -10.90
N TRP A 6 -32.91 -29.28 -10.10
CA TRP A 6 -31.56 -28.91 -10.54
C TRP A 6 -30.60 -30.09 -10.44
N ASP A 7 -29.89 -30.37 -11.53
CA ASP A 7 -28.77 -31.31 -11.50
C ASP A 7 -27.47 -30.62 -11.07
N VAL A 8 -26.40 -31.42 -10.92
CA VAL A 8 -25.08 -30.91 -10.53
C VAL A 8 -24.53 -29.90 -11.56
N GLY A 9 -24.88 -30.08 -12.84
CA GLY A 9 -24.50 -29.17 -13.91
C GLY A 9 -25.19 -27.80 -13.77
N ASP A 10 -26.49 -27.78 -13.48
CA ASP A 10 -27.24 -26.54 -13.27
C ASP A 10 -26.67 -25.71 -12.09
N ILE A 11 -26.34 -26.38 -10.98
CA ILE A 11 -25.72 -25.75 -9.81
C ILE A 11 -24.33 -25.20 -10.19
N PHE A 12 -23.53 -25.98 -10.92
CA PHE A 12 -22.20 -25.57 -11.38
C PHE A 12 -22.27 -24.32 -12.27
N PHE A 13 -23.17 -24.28 -13.25
CA PHE A 13 -23.34 -23.12 -14.12
C PHE A 13 -23.87 -21.88 -13.37
N LEU A 14 -24.72 -22.05 -12.37
CA LEU A 14 -25.14 -20.95 -11.51
C LEU A 14 -23.96 -20.39 -10.69
N CYS A 15 -23.15 -21.25 -10.10
CA CYS A 15 -21.94 -20.84 -9.37
C CYS A 15 -20.95 -20.08 -10.27
N LEU A 16 -20.77 -20.50 -11.52
CA LEU A 16 -19.96 -19.76 -12.50
C LEU A 16 -20.55 -18.38 -12.83
N LYS A 17 -21.87 -18.27 -13.06
CA LYS A 17 -22.53 -16.99 -13.30
C LYS A 17 -22.39 -16.05 -12.09
N LEU A 18 -22.58 -16.58 -10.88
CA LEU A 18 -22.40 -15.84 -9.64
C LEU A 18 -20.95 -15.34 -9.49
N LEU A 19 -19.97 -16.20 -9.75
CA LEU A 19 -18.56 -15.81 -9.74
C LEU A 19 -18.28 -14.67 -10.73
N GLY A 20 -18.83 -14.76 -11.95
CA GLY A 20 -18.72 -13.68 -12.95
C GLY A 20 -19.26 -12.35 -12.44
N VAL A 21 -20.44 -12.33 -11.81
CA VAL A 21 -21.01 -11.12 -11.21
C VAL A 21 -20.12 -10.57 -10.09
N ILE A 22 -19.65 -11.43 -9.18
CA ILE A 22 -18.77 -11.04 -8.07
C ILE A 22 -17.48 -10.40 -8.60
N LEU A 23 -16.88 -10.98 -9.64
CA LEU A 23 -15.66 -10.44 -10.26
C LEU A 23 -15.92 -9.09 -10.91
N CYS A 24 -17.03 -8.92 -11.65
CA CYS A 24 -17.40 -7.63 -12.24
C CYS A 24 -17.58 -6.53 -11.18
N VAL A 25 -18.30 -6.84 -10.09
CA VAL A 25 -18.49 -5.90 -8.97
C VAL A 25 -17.16 -5.62 -8.28
N GLY A 26 -16.33 -6.64 -8.07
CA GLY A 26 -15.00 -6.52 -7.46
C GLY A 26 -14.05 -5.62 -8.27
N VAL A 27 -14.01 -5.78 -9.60
CA VAL A 27 -13.24 -4.93 -10.51
C VAL A 27 -13.75 -3.49 -10.46
N PHE A 28 -15.06 -3.28 -10.52
CA PHE A 28 -15.63 -1.94 -10.39
C PHE A 28 -15.29 -1.29 -9.03
N ALA A 29 -15.41 -2.04 -7.94
CA ALA A 29 -15.06 -1.58 -6.60
C ALA A 29 -13.57 -1.25 -6.49
N HIS A 30 -12.68 -2.00 -7.15
CA HIS A 30 -11.25 -1.69 -7.22
C HIS A 30 -11.01 -0.31 -7.85
N PHE A 31 -11.60 -0.01 -9.01
CA PHE A 31 -11.47 1.30 -9.65
C PHE A 31 -12.03 2.47 -8.84
N LYS A 32 -13.01 2.20 -7.96
CA LYS A 32 -13.54 3.20 -7.04
C LYS A 32 -12.69 3.36 -5.79
N ALA A 33 -12.10 2.27 -5.31
CA ALA A 33 -11.22 2.24 -4.15
C ALA A 33 -9.90 3.00 -4.37
N VAL A 34 -9.33 2.96 -5.58
CA VAL A 34 -8.02 3.59 -5.90
C VAL A 34 -8.18 5.05 -6.35
N ARG A 35 -9.23 5.75 -5.89
CA ARG A 35 -9.45 7.16 -6.22
C ARG A 35 -8.93 8.07 -5.13
N LEU A 36 -8.25 9.14 -5.55
CA LEU A 36 -7.87 10.22 -4.64
C LEU A 36 -9.14 10.91 -4.09
N PRO A 37 -9.13 11.28 -2.79
CA PRO A 37 -10.25 11.95 -2.14
C PRO A 37 -10.61 13.27 -2.83
N ARG A 38 -11.78 13.81 -2.50
CA ARG A 38 -12.11 15.19 -2.87
C ARG A 38 -11.35 16.13 -1.94
N ILE A 39 -11.11 17.35 -2.39
CA ILE A 39 -10.33 18.36 -1.65
C ILE A 39 -11.01 18.67 -0.31
N GLU A 40 -12.33 18.72 -0.29
CA GLU A 40 -13.12 18.95 0.92
C GLU A 40 -12.94 17.87 2.01
N MET A 41 -12.38 16.70 1.66
CA MET A 41 -12.10 15.62 2.61
C MET A 41 -10.66 15.62 3.12
N ILE A 42 -9.81 16.53 2.62
CA ILE A 42 -8.43 16.67 3.08
C ILE A 42 -8.42 17.35 4.44
N LEU A 43 -7.77 16.70 5.39
CA LEU A 43 -7.58 17.16 6.76
C LEU A 43 -6.57 18.32 6.79
N PRO A 44 -6.79 19.35 7.63
CA PRO A 44 -5.84 20.45 7.78
C PRO A 44 -4.41 20.00 8.08
N GLU A 45 -4.25 18.90 8.82
CA GLU A 45 -2.97 18.30 9.17
C GLU A 45 -2.12 17.88 7.97
N VAL A 46 -2.76 17.51 6.85
CA VAL A 46 -2.08 17.14 5.58
C VAL A 46 -1.51 18.37 4.88
N LEU A 47 -1.90 19.58 5.29
CA LEU A 47 -1.40 20.82 4.68
C LEU A 47 -0.09 21.28 5.31
N GLU A 48 0.26 20.74 6.47
CA GLU A 48 1.47 21.10 7.19
C GLU A 48 2.73 20.53 6.52
N GLU A 49 3.84 21.26 6.62
CA GLU A 49 5.14 20.73 6.21
C GLU A 49 5.57 19.57 7.12
N PRO A 50 6.28 18.57 6.57
CA PRO A 50 6.94 17.58 7.38
C PRO A 50 7.89 18.25 8.38
N LEU A 51 7.76 17.88 9.65
CA LEU A 51 8.66 18.37 10.68
C LEU A 51 9.97 17.60 10.58
N GLN A 52 11.07 18.32 10.41
CA GLN A 52 12.42 17.75 10.42
C GLN A 52 13.29 18.51 11.41
N GLN A 53 13.89 17.80 12.36
CA GLN A 53 14.74 18.39 13.41
C GLN A 53 16.04 17.61 13.56
N ASN A 54 17.10 18.29 13.98
CA ASN A 54 18.37 17.63 14.29
C ASN A 54 18.15 16.55 15.38
N THR A 55 18.75 15.37 15.18
CA THR A 55 18.73 14.29 16.16
C THR A 55 20.08 14.15 16.85
N THR A 56 20.05 13.73 18.11
CA THR A 56 21.24 13.33 18.89
C THR A 56 21.28 11.83 19.15
N LYS A 57 20.34 11.05 18.58
CA LYS A 57 20.26 9.60 18.76
C LYS A 57 21.51 8.92 18.19
N ALA A 58 22.11 8.07 19.01
CA ALA A 58 23.23 7.23 18.56
C ALA A 58 22.76 6.15 17.57
N PRO A 59 23.63 5.67 16.67
CA PRO A 59 23.35 4.49 15.87
C PRO A 59 23.01 3.27 16.74
N PHE A 60 22.09 2.44 16.27
CA PHE A 60 21.65 1.23 16.97
C PHE A 60 21.50 0.05 16.00
N LEU A 61 21.25 -1.14 16.56
CA LEU A 61 21.01 -2.35 15.79
C LEU A 61 19.52 -2.70 15.80
N ALA A 62 18.96 -2.96 14.61
CA ALA A 62 17.64 -3.54 14.44
C ALA A 62 17.76 -4.99 13.99
N PHE A 63 16.85 -5.84 14.45
CA PHE A 63 16.79 -7.25 14.12
C PHE A 63 15.44 -7.58 13.48
N VAL A 64 15.46 -8.04 12.23
CA VAL A 64 14.28 -8.37 11.44
C VAL A 64 14.53 -9.69 10.74
N GLU A 65 13.63 -10.67 10.85
CA GLU A 65 13.76 -12.00 10.22
C GLU A 65 15.13 -12.67 10.45
N GLY A 66 15.67 -12.57 11.66
CA GLY A 66 16.98 -13.12 12.03
C GLY A 66 18.20 -12.35 11.49
N GLN A 67 17.97 -11.28 10.73
CA GLN A 67 19.00 -10.43 10.15
C GLN A 67 19.27 -9.18 10.97
N ARG A 68 20.53 -8.74 11.00
CA ARG A 68 20.99 -7.59 11.77
C ARG A 68 21.27 -6.39 10.85
N TYR A 69 20.58 -5.29 11.10
CA TYR A 69 20.74 -4.02 10.38
C TYR A 69 21.32 -2.97 11.32
N ARG A 70 22.28 -2.17 10.84
CA ARG A 70 22.77 -1.00 11.58
C ARG A 70 22.00 0.24 11.14
N ILE A 71 21.23 0.83 12.05
CA ILE A 71 20.43 2.03 11.81
C ILE A 71 21.20 3.24 12.33
N THR A 72 21.32 4.28 11.51
CA THR A 72 22.02 5.53 11.84
C THR A 72 21.04 6.70 11.69
N PRO A 73 20.45 7.20 12.79
CA PRO A 73 19.59 8.37 12.77
C PRO A 73 20.28 9.62 12.23
N LYS A 74 19.57 10.36 11.37
CA LYS A 74 20.03 11.59 10.71
C LYS A 74 19.21 12.82 11.10
N ALA A 75 17.91 12.64 11.30
CA ALA A 75 17.00 13.67 11.79
C ALA A 75 15.78 13.04 12.46
N GLU A 76 15.16 13.73 13.41
CA GLU A 76 13.78 13.43 13.83
C GLU A 76 12.82 13.88 12.75
N TYR A 77 11.79 13.09 12.47
CA TYR A 77 10.89 13.33 11.35
C TYR A 77 9.44 12.98 11.66
N ARG A 78 8.53 13.85 11.22
CA ARG A 78 7.08 13.61 11.24
C ARG A 78 6.46 14.08 9.93
N LEU A 79 5.79 13.18 9.24
CA LEU A 79 5.08 13.41 7.98
C LEU A 79 3.58 13.19 8.21
N ARG A 80 2.78 14.18 7.82
CA ARG A 80 1.32 14.04 7.69
C ARG A 80 0.95 14.35 6.26
N GLY A 81 0.28 13.41 5.60
CA GLY A 81 0.13 13.51 4.15
C GLY A 81 -0.89 12.55 3.54
N LEU A 82 -1.15 12.76 2.25
CA LEU A 82 -2.02 11.95 1.42
C LEU A 82 -1.22 10.91 0.64
N VAL A 83 -1.55 9.63 0.79
CA VAL A 83 -0.93 8.54 0.03
C VAL A 83 -1.47 8.55 -1.40
N VAL A 84 -0.58 8.65 -2.39
CA VAL A 84 -0.95 8.71 -3.81
C VAL A 84 -0.49 7.52 -4.64
N ALA A 85 0.53 6.79 -4.17
CA ALA A 85 0.93 5.50 -4.71
C ALA A 85 1.58 4.67 -3.60
N THR A 86 1.52 3.35 -3.74
CA THR A 86 2.04 2.38 -2.79
C THR A 86 2.74 1.28 -3.55
N HIS A 87 3.83 0.74 -3.00
CA HIS A 87 4.46 -0.49 -3.45
C HIS A 87 4.70 -1.39 -2.23
N ASP A 88 4.27 -2.64 -2.36
CA ASP A 88 4.46 -3.65 -1.34
C ASP A 88 5.71 -4.45 -1.71
N SER A 89 6.80 -4.10 -1.05
CA SER A 89 8.11 -4.72 -1.21
C SER A 89 8.23 -6.05 -0.46
N ALA A 90 7.25 -6.40 0.39
CA ALA A 90 7.26 -7.61 1.22
C ALA A 90 6.69 -8.85 0.52
N PHE A 91 5.68 -8.71 -0.36
CA PHE A 91 4.91 -9.88 -0.80
C PHE A 91 5.17 -10.40 -2.22
N MET A 92 5.78 -9.64 -3.14
CA MET A 92 6.00 -10.12 -4.52
C MET A 92 7.26 -9.62 -5.22
N ASP A 93 8.31 -9.23 -4.49
CA ASP A 93 9.54 -8.78 -5.14
C ASP A 93 10.65 -9.85 -5.11
N ILE A 94 10.83 -10.51 -6.25
CA ILE A 94 12.00 -11.37 -6.53
C ILE A 94 13.31 -10.58 -6.32
N THR A 95 13.26 -9.25 -6.40
CA THR A 95 14.39 -8.33 -6.18
C THR A 95 14.75 -8.14 -4.70
N HIS A 96 13.78 -8.06 -3.78
CA HIS A 96 14.03 -7.94 -2.33
C HIS A 96 14.47 -9.26 -1.69
N ALA A 97 13.93 -10.40 -2.14
CA ALA A 97 14.42 -11.71 -1.75
C ALA A 97 15.87 -11.94 -2.22
N ALA A 98 16.23 -11.44 -3.40
CA ALA A 98 17.61 -11.46 -3.91
C ALA A 98 18.55 -10.52 -3.13
N ALA A 99 18.04 -9.40 -2.61
CA ALA A 99 18.81 -8.41 -1.85
C ALA A 99 18.84 -8.64 -0.32
N LYS A 100 18.01 -9.56 0.22
CA LYS A 100 17.81 -9.79 1.66
C LYS A 100 17.46 -8.52 2.46
N ASP A 101 16.72 -7.59 1.84
CA ASP A 101 16.32 -6.34 2.47
C ASP A 101 14.92 -6.49 3.10
N PHE A 102 14.85 -7.19 4.23
CA PHE A 102 13.59 -7.49 4.93
C PHE A 102 13.11 -6.35 5.82
N ILE A 103 13.98 -5.38 6.11
CA ILE A 103 13.64 -4.27 7.00
C ILE A 103 12.83 -3.19 6.30
N ASN A 104 13.01 -3.01 4.98
CA ASN A 104 12.16 -2.14 4.18
C ASN A 104 10.93 -2.93 3.70
N THR A 105 9.79 -2.68 4.34
CA THR A 105 8.59 -3.52 4.14
C THR A 105 7.60 -2.91 3.15
N HIS A 106 7.52 -1.58 3.10
CA HIS A 106 6.51 -0.86 2.34
C HIS A 106 7.04 0.48 1.89
N ASP A 107 6.83 0.78 0.61
CA ASP A 107 7.18 2.07 0.04
C ASP A 107 5.93 2.84 -0.35
N ILE A 108 5.90 4.14 -0.06
CA ILE A 108 4.76 5.00 -0.33
C ILE A 108 5.15 6.36 -0.89
N CYS A 109 4.40 6.79 -1.89
CA CYS A 109 4.39 8.18 -2.36
C CYS A 109 3.40 8.98 -1.52
N VAL A 110 3.86 10.08 -0.94
CA VAL A 110 3.01 10.94 -0.09
C VAL A 110 3.04 12.38 -0.59
N LEU A 111 1.87 13.01 -0.68
CA LEU A 111 1.70 14.44 -0.93
C LEU A 111 1.30 15.18 0.35
N TRP A 112 1.64 16.46 0.43
CA TRP A 112 1.17 17.36 1.47
C TRP A 112 1.04 18.79 0.94
N GLY A 113 0.54 19.71 1.77
CA GLY A 113 0.38 21.12 1.40
C GLY A 113 -0.52 21.30 0.19
N ASP A 114 -0.20 22.31 -0.62
CA ASP A 114 -1.01 22.71 -1.78
C ASP A 114 -1.16 21.60 -2.84
N ASN A 115 -0.22 20.66 -2.91
CA ASN A 115 -0.36 19.50 -3.79
C ASN A 115 -1.57 18.63 -3.41
N ALA A 116 -1.85 18.47 -2.12
CA ALA A 116 -2.96 17.66 -1.63
C ALA A 116 -4.33 18.32 -1.85
N THR A 117 -4.36 19.65 -1.99
CA THR A 117 -5.58 20.44 -2.19
C THR A 117 -5.69 21.06 -3.59
N SER A 118 -4.79 20.71 -4.51
CA SER A 118 -4.85 21.24 -5.88
C SER A 118 -6.16 20.81 -6.57
N PRO A 119 -6.89 21.73 -7.24
CA PRO A 119 -8.06 21.38 -8.06
C PRO A 119 -7.69 20.41 -9.20
N TYR A 120 -6.42 20.34 -9.57
CA TYR A 120 -5.88 19.50 -10.64
C TYR A 120 -5.25 18.19 -10.13
N LEU A 121 -5.34 17.87 -8.82
CA LEU A 121 -4.72 16.67 -8.25
C LEU A 121 -5.13 15.38 -8.99
N ARG A 122 -6.37 15.31 -9.47
CA ARG A 122 -6.89 14.14 -10.21
C ARG A 122 -6.44 14.06 -11.67
N ASP A 123 -5.82 15.12 -12.18
CA ASP A 123 -5.20 15.15 -13.51
C ASP A 123 -3.73 14.71 -13.46
N MET A 124 -3.19 14.52 -12.25
CA MET A 124 -1.89 13.89 -12.02
C MET A 124 -2.05 12.37 -11.92
N LYS A 125 -1.15 11.64 -12.58
CA LYS A 125 -1.00 10.19 -12.44
C LYS A 125 0.22 9.89 -11.61
N PHE A 126 0.03 9.14 -10.53
CA PHE A 126 1.09 8.65 -9.65
C PHE A 126 1.23 7.14 -9.81
N THR A 127 2.47 6.67 -9.91
CA THR A 127 2.81 5.25 -9.94
C THR A 127 4.07 5.03 -9.12
N HIS A 128 4.21 3.84 -8.53
CA HIS A 128 5.41 3.47 -7.78
C HIS A 128 6.01 2.23 -8.46
N GLY A 129 7.31 2.22 -8.68
CA GLY A 129 8.09 1.02 -9.01
C GLY A 129 9.10 0.77 -7.90
N ASP A 130 9.83 -0.34 -7.93
CA ASP A 130 10.59 -0.92 -6.79
C ASP A 130 11.33 0.07 -5.88
N TRP A 131 11.82 1.21 -6.38
CA TRP A 131 12.49 2.23 -5.58
C TRP A 131 12.06 3.67 -5.88
N THR A 132 11.07 3.91 -6.75
CA THR A 132 10.86 5.25 -7.30
C THR A 132 9.38 5.60 -7.40
N CYS A 133 9.07 6.76 -6.81
CA CYS A 133 7.80 7.44 -7.01
C CYS A 133 7.79 8.20 -8.33
N TYR A 134 6.93 7.79 -9.26
CA TYR A 134 6.74 8.46 -10.54
C TYR A 134 5.44 9.27 -10.53
N PHE A 135 5.50 10.46 -11.09
CA PHE A 135 4.34 11.33 -11.28
C PHE A 135 4.41 12.00 -12.65
N GLN A 136 3.27 12.07 -13.34
CA GLN A 136 3.16 12.65 -14.67
C GLN A 136 1.76 13.21 -14.91
N THR A 137 1.64 14.13 -15.86
CA THR A 137 0.36 14.65 -16.32
C THR A 137 0.46 15.11 -17.77
N GLN A 138 -0.68 15.15 -18.44
CA GLN A 138 -0.83 15.79 -19.75
C GLN A 138 -1.45 17.20 -19.64
N SER A 139 -1.96 17.60 -18.47
CA SER A 139 -2.50 18.93 -18.25
C SER A 139 -1.40 19.91 -17.89
N GLN A 140 -1.34 21.03 -18.61
CA GLN A 140 -0.39 22.08 -18.34
C GLN A 140 -0.72 22.81 -17.02
N GLU A 141 -2.01 22.95 -16.70
CA GLU A 141 -2.51 23.54 -15.47
C GLU A 141 -2.12 22.68 -14.26
N ALA A 142 -2.31 21.36 -14.36
CA ALA A 142 -1.87 20.42 -13.34
C ALA A 142 -0.37 20.55 -13.06
N TRP A 143 0.45 20.57 -14.12
CA TRP A 143 1.89 20.72 -13.98
C TRP A 143 2.31 22.06 -13.37
N LYS A 144 1.66 23.15 -13.76
CA LYS A 144 1.91 24.49 -13.18
C LYS A 144 1.54 24.57 -11.71
N SER A 145 0.51 23.84 -11.28
CA SER A 145 0.05 23.81 -9.89
C SER A 145 0.86 22.87 -8.99
N PHE A 146 1.64 21.96 -9.57
CA PHE A 146 2.31 20.90 -8.84
C PHE A 146 3.69 21.32 -8.35
N SER A 147 3.90 21.32 -7.03
CA SER A 147 5.20 21.56 -6.42
C SER A 147 5.96 20.25 -6.22
N LYS A 148 7.16 20.15 -6.79
CA LYS A 148 8.02 18.96 -6.62
C LYS A 148 8.58 18.81 -5.21
N SER A 149 8.64 19.89 -4.43
CA SER A 149 9.08 19.84 -3.02
C SER A 149 7.98 19.44 -2.03
N LYS A 150 6.79 19.12 -2.55
CA LYS A 150 5.58 18.75 -1.81
C LYS A 150 5.11 17.33 -2.12
N ILE A 151 6.06 16.48 -2.51
CA ILE A 151 5.90 15.05 -2.72
C ILE A 151 7.16 14.35 -2.20
N SER A 152 6.98 13.20 -1.57
CA SER A 152 8.09 12.38 -1.08
C SER A 152 7.91 10.92 -1.48
N ASN A 153 9.03 10.25 -1.73
CA ASN A 153 9.11 8.81 -1.90
C ASN A 153 9.69 8.22 -0.62
N ASN A 154 8.84 7.55 0.17
CA ASN A 154 9.20 7.12 1.51
C ASN A 154 9.42 5.61 1.54
N HIS A 155 10.59 5.18 1.99
CA HIS A 155 10.92 3.81 2.34
C HIS A 155 10.76 3.61 3.84
N LEU A 156 9.90 2.68 4.25
CA LEU A 156 9.46 2.57 5.63
C LEU A 156 10.07 1.35 6.32
N LEU A 157 10.81 1.62 7.40
CA LEU A 157 11.39 0.63 8.29
C LEU A 157 10.58 0.60 9.60
N PRO A 158 9.61 -0.32 9.76
CA PRO A 158 8.77 -0.37 10.96
C PRO A 158 9.61 -0.75 12.19
N SER A 159 9.42 -0.08 13.32
CA SER A 159 10.16 -0.45 14.54
C SER A 159 9.63 -1.71 15.22
N ASN A 160 8.42 -2.17 14.86
CA ASN A 160 7.81 -3.41 15.34
C ASN A 160 6.62 -3.85 14.44
N ALA A 161 6.11 -5.06 14.69
CA ALA A 161 5.03 -5.67 13.92
C ALA A 161 3.68 -4.93 14.00
N GLU A 162 3.40 -4.19 15.07
CA GLU A 162 2.14 -3.42 15.16
C GLU A 162 2.19 -2.20 14.23
N ILE A 163 3.34 -1.52 14.16
CA ILE A 163 3.56 -0.41 13.23
C ILE A 163 3.54 -0.92 11.78
N GLU A 164 4.17 -2.06 11.52
CA GLU A 164 4.16 -2.71 10.21
C GLU A 164 2.74 -2.99 9.73
N LYS A 165 1.86 -3.55 10.57
CA LYS A 165 0.45 -3.78 10.22
C LYS A 165 -0.28 -2.48 9.85
N VAL A 166 -0.01 -1.38 10.56
CA VAL A 166 -0.64 -0.09 10.24
C VAL A 166 -0.16 0.42 8.88
N ILE A 167 1.14 0.38 8.63
CA ILE A 167 1.76 0.78 7.36
C ILE A 167 1.22 -0.09 6.21
N ALA A 168 1.22 -1.41 6.37
CA ALA A 168 0.68 -2.37 5.40
C ALA A 168 -0.80 -2.15 5.09
N SER A 169 -1.54 -1.57 6.04
CA SER A 169 -2.95 -1.26 5.83
C SER A 169 -3.17 0.03 5.02
N ALA A 170 -2.15 0.87 4.84
CA ALA A 170 -2.26 2.15 4.14
C ALA A 170 -2.55 1.93 2.64
N ARG A 171 -3.42 2.77 2.08
CA ARG A 171 -3.89 2.64 0.69
C ARG A 171 -3.85 3.98 -0.01
N ILE A 172 -3.81 3.94 -1.35
CA ILE A 172 -4.01 5.13 -2.18
C ILE A 172 -5.31 5.84 -1.77
N GLY A 173 -5.19 7.13 -1.48
CA GLY A 173 -6.25 8.01 -1.00
C GLY A 173 -6.34 8.14 0.52
N ASP A 174 -5.64 7.31 1.30
CA ASP A 174 -5.60 7.45 2.75
C ASP A 174 -4.75 8.66 3.15
N GLN A 175 -5.16 9.31 4.24
CA GLN A 175 -4.41 10.37 4.90
C GLN A 175 -3.75 9.78 6.13
N ILE A 176 -2.44 9.95 6.27
CA ILE A 176 -1.62 9.23 7.24
C ILE A 176 -0.78 10.19 8.07
N GLU A 177 -0.35 9.70 9.23
CA GLU A 177 0.72 10.28 10.05
C GLU A 177 1.80 9.21 10.24
N LEU A 178 3.04 9.57 9.91
CA LEU A 178 4.23 8.78 10.21
C LEU A 178 5.17 9.60 11.07
N ALA A 179 5.72 9.01 12.12
CA ALA A 179 6.72 9.65 12.96
C ALA A 179 7.85 8.70 13.37
N GLY A 180 9.05 9.24 13.47
CA GLY A 180 10.25 8.50 13.82
C GLY A 180 11.49 9.29 13.45
N SER A 181 12.43 8.65 12.76
CA SER A 181 13.68 9.29 12.35
C SER A 181 13.97 9.02 10.87
N LEU A 182 14.50 10.01 10.17
CA LEU A 182 15.18 9.80 8.90
C LEU A 182 16.50 9.08 9.20
N VAL A 183 16.78 7.97 8.51
CA VAL A 183 17.91 7.10 8.84
C VAL A 183 18.70 6.68 7.61
N ASP A 184 20.02 6.55 7.78
CA ASP A 184 20.81 5.66 6.93
C ASP A 184 20.76 4.26 7.55
N TYR A 185 20.77 3.20 6.73
CA TYR A 185 20.94 1.84 7.25
C TYR A 185 21.96 1.02 6.47
N THR A 186 22.65 0.13 7.18
CA THR A 186 23.58 -0.85 6.62
C THR A 186 22.94 -2.23 6.61
N MET A 187 22.97 -2.88 5.44
CA MET A 187 22.45 -4.23 5.25
C MET A 187 23.37 -5.29 5.89
N PRO A 188 22.87 -6.50 6.21
CA PRO A 188 23.64 -7.54 6.91
C PRO A 188 24.91 -7.96 6.17
N GLU A 189 24.85 -8.06 4.85
CA GLU A 189 25.96 -8.48 3.97
C GLU A 189 26.85 -7.29 3.56
N GLY A 190 26.62 -6.09 4.13
CA GLY A 190 27.25 -4.85 3.72
C GLY A 190 26.44 -4.05 2.69
N GLY A 191 26.87 -2.81 2.44
CA GLY A 191 26.12 -1.84 1.63
C GLY A 191 25.27 -0.90 2.50
N VAL A 192 25.27 0.39 2.15
CA VAL A 192 24.59 1.44 2.90
C VAL A 192 23.53 2.09 2.03
N ARG A 193 22.30 2.13 2.54
CA ARG A 193 21.22 2.96 2.01
C ARG A 193 21.18 4.26 2.79
N LYS A 194 21.07 5.38 2.07
CA LYS A 194 21.11 6.72 2.64
C LYS A 194 19.77 7.40 2.46
N THR A 195 19.31 8.09 3.50
CA THR A 195 18.10 8.92 3.43
C THR A 195 18.42 10.29 2.85
N SER A 196 17.46 10.88 2.14
CA SER A 196 17.45 12.32 1.90
C SER A 196 17.10 13.10 3.18
N LEU A 197 17.70 14.29 3.30
CA LEU A 197 17.35 15.33 4.28
C LEU A 197 16.87 16.62 3.58
N SER A 198 16.84 16.66 2.25
CA SER A 198 16.47 17.82 1.43
C SER A 198 15.09 17.59 0.83
N ARG A 199 14.33 18.64 0.57
CA ARG A 199 13.03 18.53 -0.15
C ARG A 199 13.11 18.99 -1.60
N ASP A 200 14.24 19.54 -2.01
CA ASP A 200 14.47 20.05 -3.36
C ASP A 200 15.44 19.18 -4.17
N ASP A 201 15.91 18.07 -3.60
CA ASP A 201 16.72 17.11 -4.35
C ASP A 201 15.86 16.31 -5.33
N VAL A 202 16.49 15.89 -6.42
CA VAL A 202 15.84 15.23 -7.55
C VAL A 202 16.62 13.96 -7.86
N GLU A 203 15.93 12.95 -8.40
CA GLU A 203 16.53 11.70 -8.90
C GLU A 203 17.04 10.73 -7.80
N ASN A 204 18.08 9.94 -8.11
CA ASN A 204 18.62 8.79 -7.34
C ASN A 204 19.28 9.18 -6.00
N GLY A 205 18.52 9.83 -5.13
CA GLY A 205 18.95 10.32 -3.82
C GLY A 205 17.85 11.05 -3.04
N ALA A 206 16.74 11.40 -3.69
CA ALA A 206 15.64 12.17 -3.11
C ALA A 206 14.67 11.37 -2.21
N CYS A 207 15.00 10.11 -1.89
CA CYS A 207 14.09 9.25 -1.14
C CYS A 207 14.33 9.37 0.36
N GLU A 208 13.26 9.50 1.13
CA GLU A 208 13.28 9.49 2.57
C GLU A 208 13.22 8.05 3.08
N ILE A 209 14.20 7.66 3.90
CA ILE A 209 14.16 6.36 4.59
C ILE A 209 13.81 6.64 6.04
N ILE A 210 12.66 6.14 6.48
CA ILE A 210 12.09 6.46 7.79
C ILE A 210 12.13 5.21 8.66
N TYR A 211 12.85 5.28 9.79
CA TYR A 211 12.65 4.34 10.88
C TYR A 211 11.40 4.76 11.66
N VAL A 212 10.29 4.08 11.37
CA VAL A 212 8.96 4.46 11.83
C VAL A 212 8.72 3.90 13.22
N THR A 213 8.48 4.80 14.17
CA THR A 213 8.15 4.48 15.57
C THR A 213 6.69 4.73 15.91
N GLN A 214 5.98 5.49 15.07
CA GLN A 214 4.54 5.71 15.15
C GLN A 214 3.96 5.80 13.74
N ALA A 215 2.84 5.13 13.52
CA ALA A 215 2.08 5.20 12.27
C ALA A 215 0.59 5.27 12.61
N LYS A 216 -0.16 6.12 11.90
CA LYS A 216 -1.62 6.23 12.02
C LYS A 216 -2.26 6.49 10.66
N ILE A 217 -3.45 5.92 10.46
CA ILE A 217 -4.33 6.32 9.38
C ILE A 217 -5.30 7.36 9.95
N LEU A 218 -5.11 8.63 9.59
CA LEU A 218 -5.93 9.76 10.04
C LEU A 218 -7.33 9.71 9.39
N SER A 219 -7.38 9.39 8.10
CA SER A 219 -8.64 9.25 7.36
C SER A 219 -8.49 8.26 6.21
N ARG A 220 -9.54 7.46 5.97
CA ARG A 220 -9.56 6.48 4.87
C ARG A 220 -10.08 7.12 3.60
N GLY A 221 -9.40 6.89 2.47
CA GLY A 221 -9.75 7.53 1.20
C GLY A 221 -11.09 7.05 0.63
N SER A 222 -11.36 5.75 0.68
CA SER A 222 -12.60 5.16 0.15
C SER A 222 -13.06 3.92 0.95
N PRO A 223 -13.37 4.07 2.27
CA PRO A 223 -13.63 2.95 3.17
C PRO A 223 -14.79 2.05 2.72
N PHE A 224 -15.84 2.63 2.13
CA PHE A 224 -16.94 1.86 1.57
C PHE A 224 -16.48 0.92 0.45
N TRP A 225 -15.75 1.44 -0.54
CA TRP A 225 -15.28 0.65 -1.69
C TRP A 225 -14.20 -0.35 -1.30
N TYR A 226 -13.41 -0.04 -0.28
CA TYR A 226 -12.52 -1.01 0.36
C TYR A 226 -13.30 -2.21 0.91
N GLY A 227 -14.38 -1.97 1.65
CA GLY A 227 -15.25 -3.01 2.17
C GLY A 227 -15.90 -3.85 1.07
N VAL A 228 -16.47 -3.20 0.04
CA VAL A 228 -17.08 -3.91 -1.11
C VAL A 228 -16.05 -4.77 -1.83
N ARG A 229 -14.84 -4.26 -2.08
CA ARG A 229 -13.76 -5.02 -2.72
C ARG A 229 -13.39 -6.26 -1.90
N THR A 230 -13.17 -6.10 -0.60
CA THR A 230 -12.85 -7.22 0.30
C THR A 230 -13.98 -8.25 0.36
N ALA A 231 -15.23 -7.80 0.44
CA ALA A 231 -16.40 -8.70 0.42
C ALA A 231 -16.47 -9.51 -0.90
N CYS A 232 -16.20 -8.88 -2.04
CA CYS A 232 -16.15 -9.57 -3.33
C CYS A 232 -15.01 -10.60 -3.38
N GLN A 233 -13.83 -10.30 -2.84
CA GLN A 233 -12.71 -11.23 -2.78
C GLN A 233 -13.04 -12.47 -1.92
N VAL A 234 -13.61 -12.27 -0.72
CA VAL A 234 -14.03 -13.37 0.16
C VAL A 234 -15.13 -14.20 -0.48
N ALA A 235 -16.14 -13.55 -1.07
CA ALA A 235 -17.23 -14.25 -1.76
C ALA A 235 -16.72 -15.08 -2.95
N ALA A 236 -15.80 -14.53 -3.77
CA ALA A 236 -15.18 -15.25 -4.87
C ALA A 236 -14.40 -16.48 -4.38
N ALA A 237 -13.61 -16.33 -3.31
CA ALA A 237 -12.86 -17.44 -2.71
C ALA A 237 -13.77 -18.57 -2.21
N MET A 238 -14.89 -18.23 -1.54
CA MET A 238 -15.88 -19.23 -1.10
C MET A 238 -16.53 -19.96 -2.27
N VAL A 239 -16.89 -19.25 -3.34
CA VAL A 239 -17.48 -19.88 -4.55
C VAL A 239 -16.46 -20.80 -5.22
N ILE A 240 -15.20 -20.37 -5.35
CA ILE A 240 -14.13 -21.20 -5.90
C ILE A 240 -13.90 -22.45 -5.05
N ALA A 241 -13.84 -22.31 -3.73
CA ALA A 241 -13.71 -23.45 -2.82
C ALA A 241 -14.89 -24.43 -2.94
N GLY A 242 -16.11 -23.92 -3.05
CA GLY A 242 -17.30 -24.73 -3.29
C GLY A 242 -17.26 -25.47 -4.63
N LEU A 243 -16.82 -24.80 -5.71
CA LEU A 243 -16.62 -25.41 -7.02
C LEU A 243 -15.57 -26.52 -6.97
N LEU A 244 -14.41 -26.27 -6.35
CA LEU A 244 -13.35 -27.27 -6.19
C LEU A 244 -13.83 -28.47 -5.37
N PHE A 245 -14.57 -28.24 -4.28
CA PHE A 245 -15.18 -29.31 -3.49
C PHE A 245 -16.15 -30.13 -4.34
N SER A 246 -16.99 -29.47 -5.14
CA SER A 246 -17.96 -30.18 -5.99
C SER A 246 -17.31 -31.03 -7.08
N VAL A 247 -16.18 -30.59 -7.65
CA VAL A 247 -15.49 -31.29 -8.73
C VAL A 247 -14.59 -32.41 -8.22
N PHE A 248 -13.86 -32.19 -7.12
CA PHE A 248 -12.79 -33.10 -6.70
C PHE A 248 -13.12 -33.97 -5.49
N ILE A 249 -14.14 -33.58 -4.70
CA ILE A 249 -14.45 -34.23 -3.43
C ILE A 249 -15.79 -34.96 -3.48
N LEU A 250 -16.87 -34.33 -3.96
CA LEU A 250 -18.20 -34.98 -4.07
C LEU A 250 -18.19 -36.30 -4.87
N PRO A 251 -17.49 -36.42 -6.02
CA PRO A 251 -17.50 -37.66 -6.79
C PRO A 251 -16.86 -38.85 -6.06
N LYS A 252 -15.94 -38.59 -5.12
CA LYS A 252 -15.31 -39.64 -4.32
C LYS A 252 -16.28 -40.28 -3.33
N PHE A 253 -17.21 -39.50 -2.78
CA PHE A 253 -18.22 -39.99 -1.85
C PHE A 253 -19.41 -40.66 -2.56
N SER A 254 -19.71 -40.31 -3.82
CA SER A 254 -20.77 -40.97 -4.59
C SER A 254 -20.43 -42.38 -5.06
N HIS A 255 -19.14 -42.77 -5.05
CA HIS A 255 -18.70 -44.12 -5.43
C HIS A 255 -18.61 -45.10 -4.25
N GLU A 256 -18.84 -44.67 -3.01
CA GLU A 256 -18.73 -45.50 -1.81
C GLU A 256 -20.07 -46.01 -1.26
N SER A 257 -21.20 -45.80 -1.93
CA SER A 257 -22.48 -46.38 -1.50
C SER A 257 -22.50 -47.90 -1.73
N PRO A 258 -22.53 -48.75 -0.68
CA PRO A 258 -22.67 -50.19 -0.87
C PRO A 258 -24.10 -50.50 -1.34
N LYS A 259 -24.20 -51.35 -2.36
CA LYS A 259 -25.46 -52.00 -2.76
C LYS A 259 -25.89 -53.03 -1.71
#